data_AF-A0A6A7Z4Q3-F1
#
_entry.id   AF-A0A6A7Z4Q3-F1
#
_cell.length_a   1.000
_cell.length_b   1.000
_cell.length_c   1.000
_cell.angle_alpha   90.00
_cell.angle_beta   90.00
_cell.angle_gamma   90.00
#
_symmetry.space_group_name_H-M   'P 1'
#
loop_
_entity.id
_entity.type
_entity.pdbx_description
1 polymer ?
#
loop_
_entity_poly.entity_id
_entity_poly.type
_entity_poly.pdbx_seq_one_letter_code
_entity_poly.pdbx_strand_id
1 'polypeptide(L)'
;MTSQPPKAPPLYPKTHLLAASGIAALLSLALLVFPSSEVEAKRTTLSLELETPAEQLKQDQGSEELVQTTNDATPAPFAQIEQPDSTPEATAKVEEPKAPNHREVVVTKGDTLSTLFEKVGLPASSVHEILASDKQAKQFSQLKHGQKLEFEMGPDGQLNNLHSQVSDLETITLTKSAKGYTFRRVTAQPTLKSAYVHGVITSSLSASGQRAGLPHSMTMQMAKVFGYDIDFAQDIHPGDQFEIIYEQKVINGKSVGTGNILSARFTNRGKTYTAVRYTNKQGISNYYTADGNSMRKAFIRTPVDFARISSRFSSGRKHPILNKIRAHKGVDYAAPRGTPIKATGDGKVFLAGRQGGYGNTVIIQHGNTYRTLYGHMQGFAKGIKTGGTVKQGQVIGYIGTTGLSTGPHLHYEFQVNGVHVDPLGQKLPMADPIAKSERTRFLQQSQPLMARMNQEKATLLASSKR
;
A
#
# COMPACT_ATOMS: atom_id res chain seq x y z
N MET A 1 -65.31 -9.35 44.51
CA MET A 1 -65.65 -9.40 43.08
C MET A 1 -64.42 -8.98 42.29
N THR A 2 -63.75 -9.93 41.65
CA THR A 2 -62.50 -9.75 40.88
C THR A 2 -62.84 -9.52 39.42
N SER A 3 -62.58 -8.32 38.89
CA SER A 3 -62.74 -7.98 37.48
C SER A 3 -61.40 -8.09 36.75
N GLN A 4 -61.28 -9.03 35.81
CA GLN A 4 -60.15 -9.12 34.89
C GLN A 4 -60.26 -8.05 33.78
N PRO A 5 -59.14 -7.47 33.32
CA PRO A 5 -59.13 -6.54 32.19
C PRO A 5 -59.25 -7.29 30.83
N PRO A 6 -59.77 -6.63 29.77
CA PRO A 6 -60.05 -7.26 28.49
C PRO A 6 -58.77 -7.55 27.68
N LYS A 7 -58.78 -8.69 26.98
CA LYS A 7 -57.68 -9.19 26.14
C LYS A 7 -57.49 -8.31 24.88
N ALA A 8 -56.25 -7.92 24.60
CA ALA A 8 -55.89 -7.14 23.41
C ALA A 8 -56.16 -7.90 22.10
N PRO A 9 -56.56 -7.22 21.01
CA PRO A 9 -56.84 -7.86 19.73
C PRO A 9 -55.56 -8.35 19.03
N PRO A 10 -55.65 -9.41 18.19
CA PRO A 10 -54.49 -10.00 17.53
C PRO A 10 -53.85 -9.04 16.52
N LEU A 11 -52.51 -9.06 16.45
CA LEU A 11 -51.66 -8.18 15.63
C LEU A 11 -51.86 -8.30 14.11
N TYR A 12 -52.56 -9.34 13.62
CA TYR A 12 -52.79 -9.55 12.19
C TYR A 12 -54.20 -10.11 11.91
N PRO A 13 -54.87 -9.68 10.82
CA PRO A 13 -56.15 -10.25 10.40
C PRO A 13 -56.01 -11.74 10.06
N LYS A 14 -57.02 -12.55 10.42
CA LYS A 14 -57.02 -14.02 10.21
C LYS A 14 -56.78 -14.42 8.75
N THR A 15 -57.12 -13.56 7.80
CA THR A 15 -56.90 -13.75 6.35
C THR A 15 -55.41 -13.77 5.99
N HIS A 16 -54.55 -12.99 6.65
CA HIS A 16 -53.11 -12.99 6.40
C HIS A 16 -52.42 -14.24 6.97
N LEU A 17 -52.90 -14.74 8.10
CA LEU A 17 -52.41 -16.01 8.67
C LEU A 17 -52.73 -17.18 7.75
N LEU A 18 -53.94 -17.24 7.20
CA LEU A 18 -54.35 -18.27 6.24
C LEU A 18 -53.53 -18.22 4.94
N ALA A 19 -53.28 -17.01 4.41
CA ALA A 19 -52.45 -16.83 3.22
C ALA A 19 -50.99 -17.27 3.45
N ALA A 20 -50.41 -16.92 4.60
CA ALA A 20 -49.05 -17.33 4.95
C ALA A 20 -48.93 -18.86 5.10
N SER A 21 -49.91 -19.52 5.72
CA SER A 21 -49.93 -20.98 5.82
C SER A 21 -50.07 -21.67 4.45
N GLY A 22 -50.86 -21.10 3.53
CA GLY A 22 -51.00 -21.64 2.17
C GLY A 22 -49.70 -21.58 1.36
N ILE A 23 -48.97 -20.45 1.46
CA ILE A 23 -47.68 -20.27 0.77
C ILE A 23 -46.62 -21.23 1.32
N ALA A 24 -46.57 -21.42 2.64
CA ALA A 24 -45.64 -22.35 3.28
C ALA A 24 -45.91 -23.82 2.87
N ALA A 25 -47.18 -24.21 2.77
CA ALA A 25 -47.55 -25.55 2.29
C ALA A 25 -47.16 -25.77 0.82
N LEU A 26 -47.36 -24.78 -0.04
CA LEU A 26 -46.96 -24.86 -1.46
C LEU A 26 -45.44 -24.95 -1.65
N LEU A 27 -44.66 -24.18 -0.89
CA LEU A 27 -43.18 -24.25 -0.92
C LEU A 27 -42.67 -25.61 -0.44
N SER A 28 -43.30 -26.17 0.59
CA SER A 28 -42.93 -27.49 1.13
C SER A 28 -43.25 -28.61 0.14
N LEU A 29 -44.39 -28.51 -0.56
CA LEU A 29 -44.77 -29.46 -1.61
C LEU A 29 -43.84 -29.36 -2.82
N ALA A 30 -43.44 -28.15 -3.21
CA ALA A 30 -42.48 -27.96 -4.31
C ALA A 30 -41.12 -28.62 -4.00
N LEU A 31 -40.61 -28.48 -2.77
CA LEU A 31 -39.36 -29.13 -2.36
C LEU A 31 -39.43 -30.67 -2.31
N LEU A 32 -40.63 -31.25 -2.16
CA LEU A 32 -40.83 -32.70 -2.20
C LEU A 32 -40.98 -33.25 -3.63
N VAL A 33 -41.50 -32.44 -4.57
CA VAL A 33 -41.82 -32.88 -5.93
C VAL A 33 -40.64 -32.67 -6.90
N PHE A 34 -39.75 -31.71 -6.62
CA PHE A 34 -38.55 -31.49 -7.42
C PHE A 34 -37.34 -32.22 -6.81
N PRO A 35 -36.91 -33.38 -7.35
CA PRO A 35 -35.69 -34.02 -6.90
C PRO A 35 -34.50 -33.08 -7.17
N SER A 36 -33.68 -32.84 -6.17
CA SER A 36 -32.39 -32.16 -6.35
C SER A 36 -31.53 -32.99 -7.30
N SER A 37 -31.03 -32.36 -8.36
CA SER A 37 -30.04 -32.99 -9.25
C SER A 37 -28.88 -33.54 -8.44
N GLU A 38 -28.53 -34.82 -8.64
CA GLU A 38 -27.29 -35.38 -8.08
C GLU A 38 -26.11 -34.60 -8.63
N VAL A 39 -25.42 -33.87 -7.75
CA VAL A 39 -24.17 -33.20 -8.08
C VAL A 39 -23.04 -34.18 -7.79
N GLU A 40 -22.65 -34.93 -8.81
CA GLU A 40 -21.40 -35.69 -8.79
C GLU A 40 -20.24 -34.69 -8.76
N ALA A 41 -19.49 -34.65 -7.65
CA ALA A 41 -18.29 -33.84 -7.55
C ALA A 41 -17.16 -34.46 -8.38
N LYS A 42 -17.18 -34.28 -9.70
CA LYS A 42 -15.99 -34.51 -10.52
C LYS A 42 -14.93 -33.48 -10.14
N ARG A 43 -13.92 -33.92 -9.39
CA ARG A 43 -12.65 -33.19 -9.29
C ARG A 43 -12.08 -33.06 -10.69
N THR A 44 -12.26 -31.89 -11.30
CA THR A 44 -11.45 -31.49 -12.46
C THR A 44 -10.05 -31.19 -11.95
N THR A 45 -9.17 -32.19 -12.01
CA THR A 45 -7.72 -31.97 -11.89
C THR A 45 -7.24 -31.36 -13.20
N LEU A 46 -7.00 -30.05 -13.19
CA LEU A 46 -6.29 -29.38 -14.27
C LEU A 46 -4.79 -29.64 -14.04
N SER A 47 -4.22 -30.60 -14.75
CA SER A 47 -2.76 -30.74 -14.83
C SER A 47 -2.23 -29.57 -15.67
N LEU A 48 -1.80 -28.51 -14.99
CA LEU A 48 -1.02 -27.44 -15.62
C LEU A 48 0.41 -27.95 -15.78
N GLU A 49 0.70 -28.53 -16.94
CA GLU A 49 2.06 -28.75 -17.40
C GLU A 49 2.63 -27.37 -17.77
N LEU A 50 3.43 -26.81 -16.86
CA LEU A 50 4.21 -25.61 -17.10
C LEU A 50 5.42 -26.01 -17.94
N GLU A 51 5.32 -25.79 -19.25
CA GLU A 51 6.49 -25.88 -20.13
C GLU A 51 7.58 -24.94 -19.63
N THR A 52 8.80 -25.48 -19.52
CA THR A 52 9.96 -24.70 -19.11
C THR A 52 10.35 -23.72 -20.21
N PRO A 53 10.89 -22.52 -19.89
CA PRO A 53 11.25 -21.49 -20.88
C PRO A 53 12.27 -21.89 -21.96
N ALA A 54 12.78 -23.13 -21.93
CA ALA A 54 13.74 -23.66 -22.90
C ALA A 54 13.09 -24.25 -24.16
N GLU A 55 11.79 -24.58 -24.15
CA GLU A 55 11.11 -25.17 -25.33
C GLU A 55 10.37 -24.16 -26.21
N GLN A 56 10.08 -22.96 -25.68
CA GLN A 56 9.44 -21.89 -26.45
C GLN A 56 10.40 -21.16 -27.40
N LEU A 57 11.68 -21.52 -27.40
CA LEU A 57 12.73 -20.97 -28.27
C LEU A 57 13.02 -21.82 -29.52
N LYS A 58 12.31 -22.93 -29.75
CA LYS A 58 12.56 -23.83 -30.90
C LYS A 58 11.51 -23.83 -32.00
N GLN A 59 10.42 -23.06 -31.87
CA GLN A 59 9.31 -23.12 -32.84
C GLN A 59 9.09 -21.87 -33.68
N ASP A 60 9.96 -20.86 -33.58
CA ASP A 60 9.83 -19.61 -34.34
C ASP A 60 11.11 -19.19 -35.10
N GLN A 61 11.95 -20.17 -35.45
CA GLN A 61 13.07 -19.95 -36.38
C GLN A 61 12.90 -20.82 -37.62
N GLY A 62 12.19 -20.25 -38.60
CA GLY A 62 11.97 -20.85 -39.90
C GLY A 62 11.78 -19.80 -40.98
N SER A 63 12.65 -18.78 -41.06
CA SER A 63 12.95 -18.07 -42.31
C SER A 63 13.97 -16.94 -42.07
N GLU A 64 15.02 -16.98 -42.89
CA GLU A 64 15.88 -15.88 -43.35
C GLU A 64 17.26 -15.67 -42.70
N GLU A 65 18.21 -15.68 -43.63
CA GLU A 65 19.65 -15.72 -43.55
C GLU A 65 20.29 -14.35 -43.34
N LEU A 66 21.49 -14.41 -42.75
CA LEU A 66 22.66 -13.55 -42.92
C LEU A 66 22.52 -12.02 -42.74
N VAL A 67 23.03 -11.52 -41.61
CA VAL A 67 24.22 -10.64 -41.60
C VAL A 67 25.09 -10.98 -40.39
N GLN A 68 26.31 -11.46 -40.64
CA GLN A 68 27.38 -11.53 -39.65
C GLN A 68 27.91 -10.12 -39.37
N THR A 69 27.78 -9.65 -38.13
CA THR A 69 28.73 -8.69 -37.54
C THR A 69 28.94 -9.03 -36.08
N THR A 70 30.21 -9.28 -35.75
CA THR A 70 30.77 -9.51 -34.43
C THR A 70 30.35 -8.45 -33.41
N ASN A 71 29.76 -8.85 -32.29
CA ASN A 71 29.57 -7.98 -31.12
C ASN A 71 30.38 -8.51 -29.95
N ASP A 72 31.55 -7.89 -29.77
CA ASP A 72 32.25 -7.83 -28.49
C ASP A 72 31.33 -7.17 -27.44
N ALA A 73 31.12 -7.88 -26.34
CA ALA A 73 30.45 -7.33 -25.17
C ALA A 73 31.34 -6.25 -24.54
N THR A 74 31.01 -4.99 -24.81
CA THR A 74 31.59 -3.85 -24.10
C THR A 74 30.82 -3.63 -22.79
N PRO A 75 31.44 -3.79 -21.61
CA PRO A 75 30.82 -3.40 -20.34
C PRO A 75 30.72 -1.87 -20.21
N ALA A 76 29.60 -1.41 -19.66
CA ALA A 76 29.30 0.00 -19.44
C ALA A 76 30.40 0.72 -18.63
N PRO A 77 30.89 1.89 -19.07
CA PRO A 77 32.01 2.56 -18.44
C PRO A 77 31.55 3.51 -17.31
N PHE A 78 32.13 3.29 -16.13
CA PHE A 78 32.27 4.18 -14.96
C PHE A 78 31.12 4.30 -13.94
N ALA A 79 31.28 3.54 -12.85
CA ALA A 79 31.19 4.08 -11.50
C ALA A 79 32.62 4.51 -11.07
N GLN A 80 32.94 5.80 -11.18
CA GLN A 80 34.19 6.35 -10.62
C GLN A 80 33.96 6.69 -9.15
N ILE A 81 34.68 6.00 -8.27
CA ILE A 81 34.85 6.34 -6.86
C ILE A 81 36.27 6.92 -6.74
N GLU A 82 36.39 8.14 -6.23
CA GLU A 82 37.65 8.75 -5.80
C GLU A 82 38.32 7.89 -4.72
N GLN A 83 39.55 7.46 -4.96
CA GLN A 83 40.47 6.99 -3.93
C GLN A 83 41.15 8.19 -3.27
N PRO A 84 41.26 8.22 -1.94
CA PRO A 84 42.44 8.74 -1.27
C PRO A 84 43.34 7.58 -0.84
N ASP A 85 44.63 7.72 -1.17
CA ASP A 85 45.72 6.92 -0.65
C ASP A 85 45.71 6.90 0.88
N SER A 86 45.52 5.71 1.41
CA SER A 86 46.11 5.24 2.66
C SER A 86 45.75 3.77 2.73
N THR A 87 46.73 2.88 2.57
CA THR A 87 46.59 1.45 2.86
C THR A 87 46.25 1.28 4.34
N PRO A 88 45.08 0.75 4.72
CA PRO A 88 44.98 -0.03 5.94
C PRO A 88 45.28 -1.48 5.53
N GLU A 89 46.17 -2.13 6.26
CA GLU A 89 46.32 -3.58 6.21
C GLU A 89 44.93 -4.24 6.13
N ALA A 90 44.75 -5.05 5.09
CA ALA A 90 43.63 -5.95 4.97
C ALA A 90 43.66 -6.88 6.17
N THR A 91 42.95 -6.50 7.23
CA THR A 91 42.47 -7.45 8.23
C THR A 91 41.49 -8.34 7.48
N ALA A 92 42.03 -9.45 6.98
CA ALA A 92 41.26 -10.57 6.51
C ALA A 92 40.11 -10.78 7.51
N LYS A 93 38.89 -10.79 6.97
CA LYS A 93 37.71 -11.18 7.69
C LYS A 93 37.99 -12.58 8.24
N VAL A 94 38.34 -12.66 9.52
CA VAL A 94 38.37 -13.93 10.25
C VAL A 94 36.92 -14.35 10.28
N GLU A 95 36.50 -15.17 9.33
CA GLU A 95 35.39 -16.08 9.59
C GLU A 95 35.87 -16.93 10.77
N GLU A 96 35.34 -16.62 11.96
CA GLU A 96 35.51 -17.49 13.11
C GLU A 96 35.17 -18.91 12.66
N PRO A 97 36.01 -19.91 12.97
CA PRO A 97 35.71 -21.29 12.60
C PRO A 97 34.36 -21.65 13.21
N LYS A 98 33.34 -21.90 12.37
CA LYS A 98 32.01 -22.35 12.79
C LYS A 98 32.21 -23.51 13.76
N ALA A 99 31.85 -23.32 15.03
CA ALA A 99 31.99 -24.33 16.06
C ALA A 99 31.34 -25.66 15.61
N PRO A 100 31.81 -26.83 16.07
CA PRO A 100 31.25 -28.14 15.67
C PRO A 100 29.73 -28.27 15.90
N ASN A 101 29.18 -27.41 16.78
CA ASN A 101 27.78 -27.35 17.16
C ASN A 101 26.95 -26.28 16.41
N HIS A 102 27.50 -25.66 15.36
CA HIS A 102 26.78 -24.73 14.51
C HIS A 102 26.06 -25.49 13.38
N ARG A 103 24.79 -25.16 13.13
CA ARG A 103 23.98 -25.69 12.03
C ARG A 103 23.26 -24.54 11.33
N GLU A 104 23.28 -24.55 10.01
CA GLU A 104 22.59 -23.55 9.18
C GLU A 104 21.49 -24.24 8.37
N VAL A 105 20.29 -23.67 8.36
CA VAL A 105 19.18 -24.16 7.55
C VAL A 105 18.54 -23.01 6.79
N VAL A 106 18.21 -23.27 5.53
CA VAL A 106 17.47 -22.34 4.67
C VAL A 106 15.99 -22.76 4.65
N VAL A 107 15.10 -21.80 4.88
CA VAL A 107 13.65 -22.00 4.84
C VAL A 107 13.19 -22.28 3.42
N THR A 108 12.47 -23.39 3.25
CA THR A 108 11.85 -23.81 1.99
C THR A 108 10.33 -23.84 2.10
N LYS A 109 9.64 -24.11 0.99
CA LYS A 109 8.16 -24.14 0.95
C LYS A 109 7.63 -25.25 1.87
N GLY A 110 6.77 -24.88 2.81
CA GLY A 110 6.15 -25.81 3.76
C GLY A 110 6.89 -25.95 5.09
N ASP A 111 8.07 -25.34 5.24
CA ASP A 111 8.80 -25.35 6.50
C ASP A 111 8.08 -24.55 7.59
N THR A 112 8.05 -25.13 8.79
CA THR A 112 7.69 -24.49 10.05
C THR A 112 8.90 -24.43 10.97
N LEU A 113 8.85 -23.61 12.02
CA LEU A 113 9.95 -23.54 12.98
C LEU A 113 10.20 -24.92 13.63
N SER A 114 9.16 -25.69 13.94
CA SER A 114 9.26 -27.04 14.48
C SER A 114 9.98 -28.02 13.54
N THR A 115 9.62 -28.01 12.25
CA THR A 115 10.28 -28.88 11.26
C THR A 115 11.74 -28.47 11.04
N LEU A 116 12.07 -27.18 11.16
CA LEU A 116 13.46 -26.71 11.06
C LEU A 116 14.31 -27.12 12.28
N PHE A 117 13.70 -27.14 13.47
CA PHE A 117 14.34 -27.67 14.69
C PHE A 117 14.66 -29.16 14.53
N GLU A 118 13.71 -29.96 14.04
CA GLU A 118 13.92 -31.39 13.79
C GLU A 118 15.04 -31.63 12.78
N LYS A 119 15.13 -30.83 11.71
CA LYS A 119 16.21 -30.91 10.70
C LYS A 119 17.61 -30.72 11.29
N VAL A 120 17.74 -29.98 12.39
CA VAL A 120 19.03 -29.78 13.09
C VAL A 120 19.21 -30.69 14.30
N GLY A 121 18.29 -31.63 14.53
CA GLY A 121 18.35 -32.59 15.63
C GLY A 121 17.79 -32.06 16.96
N LEU A 122 17.06 -30.94 16.96
CA LEU A 122 16.38 -30.41 18.15
C LEU A 122 14.92 -30.90 18.21
N PRO A 123 14.37 -31.18 19.40
CA PRO A 123 12.97 -31.59 19.53
C PRO A 123 12.00 -30.48 19.08
N ALA A 124 10.96 -30.85 18.34
CA ALA A 124 9.90 -29.92 17.96
C ALA A 124 9.18 -29.28 19.17
N SER A 125 9.14 -29.97 20.31
CA SER A 125 8.55 -29.48 21.56
C SER A 125 9.29 -28.28 22.15
N SER A 126 10.60 -28.16 21.93
CA SER A 126 11.42 -27.03 22.41
C SER A 126 11.01 -25.69 21.80
N VAL A 127 10.35 -25.71 20.63
CA VAL A 127 9.83 -24.49 19.99
C VAL A 127 8.84 -23.78 20.90
N HIS A 128 7.95 -24.52 21.59
CA HIS A 128 6.96 -23.89 22.46
C HIS A 128 7.62 -23.16 23.64
N GLU A 129 8.63 -23.78 24.26
CA GLU A 129 9.40 -23.19 25.37
C GLU A 129 10.11 -21.90 24.93
N ILE A 130 10.75 -21.92 23.77
CA ILE A 130 11.48 -20.77 23.22
C ILE A 130 10.51 -19.63 22.89
N LEU A 131 9.39 -19.93 22.22
CA LEU A 131 8.40 -18.92 21.84
C LEU A 131 7.63 -18.36 23.04
N ALA A 132 7.53 -19.12 24.14
CA ALA A 132 6.91 -18.68 25.38
C ALA A 132 7.84 -17.84 26.27
N SER A 133 9.16 -18.02 26.12
CA SER A 133 10.18 -17.33 26.93
C SER A 133 10.18 -15.81 26.74
N ASP A 134 9.86 -15.33 25.54
CA ASP A 134 9.75 -13.90 25.24
C ASP A 134 8.57 -13.63 24.29
N LYS A 135 7.80 -12.58 24.55
CA LYS A 135 6.66 -12.19 23.69
C LYS A 135 7.10 -11.90 22.25
N GLN A 136 8.34 -11.44 22.05
CA GLN A 136 8.91 -11.11 20.74
C GLN A 136 9.50 -12.34 20.02
N ALA A 137 9.75 -13.45 20.74
CA ALA A 137 10.29 -14.69 20.15
C ALA A 137 9.39 -15.25 19.02
N LYS A 138 8.07 -14.97 19.06
CA LYS A 138 7.11 -15.30 18.00
C LYS A 138 7.49 -14.80 16.60
N GLN A 139 8.43 -13.88 16.49
CA GLN A 139 8.94 -13.43 15.19
C GLN A 139 9.71 -14.54 14.44
N PHE A 140 10.31 -15.49 15.16
CA PHE A 140 10.97 -16.65 14.53
C PHE A 140 9.99 -17.62 13.86
N SER A 141 8.69 -17.55 14.16
CA SER A 141 7.68 -18.34 13.43
C SER A 141 7.19 -17.67 12.13
N GLN A 142 7.53 -16.40 11.90
CA GLN A 142 7.18 -15.65 10.69
C GLN A 142 8.22 -15.87 9.58
N LEU A 143 8.39 -17.14 9.20
CA LEU A 143 9.42 -17.57 8.26
C LEU A 143 9.13 -17.08 6.83
N LYS A 144 10.18 -16.63 6.14
CA LYS A 144 10.13 -16.29 4.71
C LYS A 144 10.90 -17.32 3.90
N HIS A 145 10.41 -17.63 2.70
CA HIS A 145 11.12 -18.49 1.76
C HIS A 145 12.54 -17.95 1.49
N GLY A 146 13.56 -18.80 1.58
CA GLY A 146 14.97 -18.44 1.41
C GLY A 146 15.62 -17.80 2.64
N GLN A 147 14.90 -17.59 3.74
CA GLN A 147 15.45 -17.08 4.99
C GLN A 147 16.43 -18.09 5.59
N LYS A 148 17.55 -17.60 6.14
CA LYS A 148 18.54 -18.44 6.83
C LYS A 148 18.33 -18.40 8.33
N LEU A 149 18.36 -19.58 8.96
CA LEU A 149 18.37 -19.75 10.40
C LEU A 149 19.66 -20.48 10.78
N GLU A 150 20.35 -19.92 11.77
CA GLU A 150 21.60 -20.44 12.30
C GLU A 150 21.38 -20.86 13.76
N PHE A 151 21.68 -22.12 14.03
CA PHE A 151 21.48 -22.77 15.32
C PHE A 151 22.85 -23.05 15.93
N GLU A 152 23.08 -22.55 17.13
CA GLU A 152 24.26 -22.86 17.91
C GLU A 152 23.83 -23.72 19.10
N MET A 153 24.31 -24.95 19.12
CA MET A 153 23.99 -25.90 20.19
C MET A 153 25.08 -25.90 21.28
N GLY A 154 24.65 -26.12 22.51
CA GLY A 154 25.55 -26.41 23.62
C GLY A 154 26.14 -27.82 23.53
N PRO A 155 27.19 -28.12 24.30
CA PRO A 155 27.72 -29.49 24.43
C PRO A 155 26.68 -30.51 24.93
N ASP A 156 25.61 -30.03 25.58
CA ASP A 156 24.46 -30.80 26.06
C ASP A 156 23.43 -31.12 24.95
N GLY A 157 23.68 -30.69 23.71
CA GLY A 157 22.76 -30.84 22.58
C GLY A 157 21.55 -29.91 22.64
N GLN A 158 21.48 -28.99 23.60
CA GLN A 158 20.41 -28.01 23.71
C GLN A 158 20.74 -26.76 22.88
N LEU A 159 19.72 -26.01 22.48
CA LEU A 159 19.92 -24.74 21.78
C LEU A 159 20.51 -23.69 22.74
N ASN A 160 21.65 -23.11 22.37
CA ASN A 160 22.22 -21.96 23.07
C ASN A 160 21.83 -20.66 22.38
N ASN A 161 22.02 -20.58 21.07
CA ASN A 161 21.61 -19.42 20.28
C ASN A 161 20.86 -19.83 19.03
N LEU A 162 19.82 -19.07 18.71
CA LEU A 162 19.17 -19.10 17.40
C LEU A 162 19.28 -17.71 16.78
N HIS A 163 19.92 -17.65 15.63
CA HIS A 163 20.19 -16.43 14.89
C HIS A 163 19.46 -16.46 13.54
N SER A 164 18.92 -15.32 13.12
CA SER A 164 18.41 -15.16 11.76
C SER A 164 18.55 -13.73 11.27
N GLN A 165 19.06 -13.58 10.05
CA GLN A 165 19.04 -12.32 9.33
C GLN A 165 17.67 -12.17 8.64
N VAL A 166 16.81 -11.30 9.19
CA VAL A 166 15.45 -11.04 8.70
C VAL A 166 15.48 -10.17 7.44
N SER A 167 16.49 -9.31 7.35
CA SER A 167 16.83 -8.50 6.17
C SER A 167 18.29 -8.05 6.25
N ASP A 168 18.80 -7.44 5.20
CA ASP A 168 20.14 -6.83 5.21
C ASP A 168 20.34 -5.77 6.34
N LEU A 169 19.25 -5.24 6.90
CA LEU A 169 19.26 -4.24 7.97
C LEU A 169 18.93 -4.81 9.35
N GLU A 170 18.41 -6.03 9.43
CA GLU A 170 17.80 -6.54 10.66
C GLU A 170 18.20 -7.98 10.93
N THR A 171 18.74 -8.17 12.12
CA THR A 171 19.10 -9.46 12.69
C THR A 171 18.30 -9.67 13.96
N ILE A 172 17.78 -10.88 14.12
CA ILE A 172 17.14 -11.32 15.36
C ILE A 172 17.93 -12.50 15.95
N THR A 173 18.04 -12.51 17.26
CA THR A 173 18.73 -13.55 18.02
C THR A 173 17.89 -13.93 19.22
N LEU A 174 17.85 -15.23 19.52
CA LEU A 174 17.43 -15.76 20.81
C LEU A 174 18.65 -16.38 21.48
N THR A 175 18.90 -16.00 22.73
CA THR A 175 20.03 -16.51 23.51
C THR A 175 19.51 -17.16 24.79
N LYS A 176 20.02 -18.35 25.10
CA LYS A 176 19.69 -19.08 26.33
C LYS A 176 20.11 -18.25 27.55
N SER A 177 19.26 -18.25 28.56
CA SER A 177 19.39 -17.49 29.81
C SER A 177 18.89 -18.33 30.98
N ALA A 178 19.06 -17.83 32.21
CA ALA A 178 18.59 -18.53 33.41
C ALA A 178 17.05 -18.74 33.48
N LYS A 179 16.27 -18.00 32.68
CA LYS A 179 14.79 -18.03 32.69
C LYS A 179 14.18 -18.53 31.37
N GLY A 180 14.95 -19.25 30.54
CA GLY A 180 14.57 -19.63 29.18
C GLY A 180 15.40 -18.85 28.15
N TYR A 181 14.77 -18.21 27.18
CA TYR A 181 15.48 -17.46 26.11
C TYR A 181 15.17 -15.97 26.12
N THR A 182 16.19 -15.15 25.89
CA THR A 182 16.04 -13.70 25.71
C THR A 182 16.09 -13.34 24.24
N PHE A 183 15.12 -12.55 23.80
CA PHE A 183 15.08 -12.05 22.43
C PHE A 183 15.89 -10.76 22.31
N ARG A 184 16.73 -10.68 21.27
CA ARG A 184 17.43 -9.47 20.88
C ARG A 184 17.23 -9.21 19.40
N ARG A 185 16.85 -7.98 19.08
CA ARG A 185 16.83 -7.47 17.71
C ARG A 185 17.92 -6.43 17.56
N VAL A 186 18.74 -6.59 16.53
CA VAL A 186 19.75 -5.62 16.12
C VAL A 186 19.35 -5.08 14.76
N THR A 187 19.13 -3.77 14.69
CA THR A 187 18.91 -3.08 13.43
C THR A 187 20.16 -2.28 13.10
N ALA A 188 20.82 -2.66 12.01
CA ALA A 188 21.95 -1.91 11.48
C ALA A 188 21.46 -0.54 10.98
N GLN A 189 22.24 0.51 11.26
CA GLN A 189 21.95 1.86 10.78
C GLN A 189 22.65 2.06 9.43
N PRO A 190 21.93 2.00 8.30
CA PRO A 190 22.55 2.20 7.01
C PRO A 190 22.95 3.66 6.84
N THR A 191 24.07 3.89 6.16
CA THR A 191 24.37 5.22 5.62
C THR A 191 23.48 5.50 4.43
N LEU A 192 22.91 6.70 4.36
CA LEU A 192 22.12 7.14 3.21
C LEU A 192 23.05 7.83 2.22
N LYS A 193 23.20 7.25 1.03
CA LYS A 193 23.85 7.89 -0.11
C LYS A 193 22.80 8.26 -1.14
N SER A 194 23.08 9.27 -1.96
CA SER A 194 22.17 9.63 -3.04
C SER A 194 22.66 9.04 -4.36
N ALA A 195 21.76 8.33 -5.05
CA ALA A 195 21.99 7.69 -6.33
C ALA A 195 21.12 8.35 -7.42
N TYR A 196 21.57 8.24 -8.67
CA TYR A 196 20.86 8.68 -9.87
C TYR A 196 20.56 7.50 -10.77
N VAL A 197 19.40 7.51 -11.42
CA VAL A 197 19.11 6.60 -12.53
C VAL A 197 18.31 7.31 -13.60
N HIS A 198 18.52 6.86 -14.84
CA HIS A 198 17.77 7.23 -16.01
C HIS A 198 17.16 5.98 -16.64
N GLY A 199 15.98 6.10 -17.24
CA GLY A 199 15.39 5.04 -18.04
C GLY A 199 14.48 5.57 -19.13
N VAL A 200 14.37 4.76 -20.19
CA VAL A 200 13.47 5.00 -21.33
C VAL A 200 12.35 3.98 -21.29
N ILE A 201 11.12 4.46 -21.44
CA ILE A 201 9.94 3.62 -21.54
C ILE A 201 10.00 2.84 -22.85
N THR A 202 9.90 1.51 -22.75
CA THR A 202 9.78 0.62 -23.92
C THR A 202 8.42 -0.07 -24.00
N SER A 203 7.80 -0.33 -22.84
CA SER A 203 6.53 -1.06 -22.75
C SER A 203 5.70 -0.58 -21.57
N SER A 204 6.21 -0.71 -20.35
CA SER A 204 5.57 -0.20 -19.14
C SER A 204 6.59 0.48 -18.22
N LEU A 205 6.08 1.32 -17.32
CA LEU A 205 6.91 1.96 -16.28
C LEU A 205 7.60 0.92 -15.39
N SER A 206 6.89 -0.15 -15.00
CA SER A 206 7.44 -1.21 -14.15
C SER A 206 8.58 -1.95 -14.83
N ALA A 207 8.38 -2.40 -16.08
CA ALA A 207 9.41 -3.14 -16.82
C ALA A 207 10.64 -2.27 -17.11
N SER A 208 10.41 -1.01 -17.50
CA SER A 208 11.49 -0.07 -17.81
C SER A 208 12.25 0.36 -16.55
N GLY A 209 11.55 0.52 -15.43
CA GLY A 209 12.14 0.76 -14.11
C GLY A 209 13.05 -0.39 -13.67
N GLN A 210 12.56 -1.63 -13.77
CA GLN A 210 13.36 -2.81 -13.44
C GLN A 210 14.61 -2.92 -14.33
N ARG A 211 14.47 -2.66 -15.64
CA ARG A 211 15.61 -2.65 -16.58
C ARG A 211 16.66 -1.59 -16.23
N ALA A 212 16.20 -0.44 -15.72
CA ALA A 212 17.08 0.62 -15.23
C ALA A 212 17.68 0.31 -13.84
N GLY A 213 17.40 -0.84 -13.24
CA GLY A 213 17.92 -1.23 -11.92
C GLY A 213 17.11 -0.71 -10.74
N LEU A 214 15.89 -0.21 -10.96
CA LEU A 214 15.01 0.22 -9.88
C LEU A 214 14.20 -0.95 -9.30
N PRO A 215 14.11 -1.05 -7.96
CA PRO A 215 13.18 -1.97 -7.34
C PRO A 215 11.74 -1.52 -7.58
N HIS A 216 10.82 -2.49 -7.63
CA HIS A 216 9.39 -2.23 -7.88
C HIS A 216 8.80 -1.16 -6.94
N SER A 217 9.21 -1.13 -5.67
CA SER A 217 8.79 -0.12 -4.69
C SER A 217 9.13 1.32 -5.11
N MET A 218 10.29 1.53 -5.73
CA MET A 218 10.73 2.84 -6.23
C MET A 218 9.91 3.25 -7.44
N THR A 219 9.64 2.30 -8.34
CA THR A 219 8.78 2.55 -9.50
C THR A 219 7.36 2.92 -9.10
N MET A 220 6.80 2.25 -8.09
CA MET A 220 5.49 2.61 -7.52
C MET A 220 5.52 3.97 -6.81
N GLN A 221 6.61 4.31 -6.14
CA GLN A 221 6.77 5.64 -5.55
C GLN A 221 6.80 6.73 -6.63
N MET A 222 7.52 6.51 -7.73
CA MET A 222 7.55 7.43 -8.88
C MET A 222 6.16 7.56 -9.52
N ALA A 223 5.46 6.44 -9.75
CA ALA A 223 4.10 6.45 -10.26
C ALA A 223 3.15 7.27 -9.36
N LYS A 224 3.32 7.17 -8.03
CA LYS A 224 2.55 7.96 -7.07
C LYS A 224 2.87 9.46 -7.13
N VAL A 225 4.12 9.83 -7.40
CA VAL A 225 4.54 11.25 -7.48
C VAL A 225 3.91 11.95 -8.68
N PHE A 226 3.87 11.28 -9.84
CA PHE A 226 3.39 11.87 -11.09
C PHE A 226 1.97 11.44 -11.50
N GLY A 227 1.38 10.47 -10.82
CA GLY A 227 0.10 9.85 -11.20
C GLY A 227 -1.12 10.78 -11.18
N TYR A 228 -0.94 12.04 -10.77
CA TYR A 228 -1.96 13.07 -10.88
C TYR A 228 -1.91 13.86 -12.19
N ASP A 229 -0.73 13.93 -12.80
CA ASP A 229 -0.43 14.65 -14.05
C ASP A 229 -0.31 13.72 -15.25
N ILE A 230 0.00 12.44 -15.01
CA ILE A 230 0.21 11.40 -16.03
C ILE A 230 -0.58 10.15 -15.64
N ASP A 231 -1.46 9.68 -16.50
CA ASP A 231 -2.05 8.35 -16.38
C ASP A 231 -1.07 7.30 -16.93
N PHE A 232 -0.32 6.65 -16.06
CA PHE A 232 0.69 5.65 -16.46
C PHE A 232 0.13 4.43 -17.19
N ALA A 233 -1.19 4.21 -17.19
CA ALA A 233 -1.81 3.13 -17.95
C ALA A 233 -2.20 3.55 -19.38
N GLN A 234 -2.44 4.84 -19.63
CA GLN A 234 -2.98 5.33 -20.91
C GLN A 234 -2.06 6.32 -21.63
N ASP A 235 -1.26 7.10 -20.89
CA ASP A 235 -0.52 8.24 -21.42
C ASP A 235 0.92 7.91 -21.80
N ILE A 236 1.52 6.84 -21.26
CA ILE A 236 2.94 6.52 -21.53
C ILE A 236 3.15 5.83 -22.88
N HIS A 237 4.23 6.22 -23.56
CA HIS A 237 4.59 5.72 -24.88
C HIS A 237 6.05 5.27 -24.91
N PRO A 238 6.41 4.32 -25.80
CA PRO A 238 7.79 4.03 -26.10
C PRO A 238 8.56 5.31 -26.45
N GLY A 239 9.73 5.52 -25.83
CA GLY A 239 10.55 6.73 -26.00
C GLY A 239 10.34 7.80 -24.92
N ASP A 240 9.27 7.73 -24.12
CA ASP A 240 9.16 8.55 -22.91
C ASP A 240 10.32 8.25 -21.95
N GLN A 241 10.70 9.22 -21.12
CA GLN A 241 11.90 9.11 -20.28
C GLN A 241 11.60 9.43 -18.82
N PHE A 242 12.32 8.79 -17.91
CA PHE A 242 12.33 9.16 -16.51
C PHE A 242 13.76 9.27 -15.97
N GLU A 243 13.92 10.15 -14.99
CA GLU A 243 15.17 10.36 -14.28
C GLU A 243 14.83 10.51 -12.80
N ILE A 244 15.52 9.79 -11.91
CA ILE A 244 15.30 9.95 -10.47
C ILE A 244 16.62 10.06 -9.71
N ILE A 245 16.62 10.96 -8.73
CA ILE A 245 17.62 11.01 -7.67
C ILE A 245 16.96 10.49 -6.41
N TYR A 246 17.50 9.44 -5.80
CA TYR A 246 16.90 8.75 -4.66
C TYR A 246 17.92 8.40 -3.58
N GLU A 247 17.43 8.10 -2.38
CA GLU A 247 18.24 7.60 -1.28
C GLU A 247 18.54 6.10 -1.47
N GLN A 248 19.80 5.74 -1.39
CA GLN A 248 20.30 4.37 -1.36
C GLN A 248 20.83 4.08 0.04
N LYS A 249 20.37 2.99 0.64
CA LYS A 249 20.82 2.51 1.95
C LYS A 249 22.07 1.67 1.73
N VAL A 250 23.17 2.04 2.37
CA VAL A 250 24.47 1.39 2.20
C VAL A 250 25.00 0.94 3.55
N ILE A 251 25.41 -0.33 3.62
CA ILE A 251 26.12 -0.94 4.75
C ILE A 251 27.40 -1.56 4.22
N ASN A 252 28.54 -1.24 4.82
CA ASN A 252 29.86 -1.79 4.45
C ASN A 252 30.14 -1.71 2.94
N GLY A 253 29.78 -0.59 2.31
CA GLY A 253 29.95 -0.37 0.88
C GLY A 253 28.89 -1.04 -0.02
N LYS A 254 28.07 -1.97 0.50
CA LYS A 254 27.04 -2.67 -0.26
C LYS A 254 25.68 -1.97 -0.14
N SER A 255 24.97 -1.85 -1.26
CA SER A 255 23.58 -1.40 -1.30
C SER A 255 22.66 -2.46 -0.71
N VAL A 256 21.91 -2.10 0.32
CA VAL A 256 21.00 -2.99 1.08
C VAL A 256 19.54 -2.57 0.97
N GLY A 257 19.26 -1.56 0.15
CA GLY A 257 17.90 -1.13 -0.17
C GLY A 257 17.84 0.34 -0.56
N THR A 258 16.62 0.83 -0.68
CA THR A 258 16.34 2.22 -1.06
C THR A 258 15.55 2.96 0.01
N GLY A 259 15.67 4.28 0.02
CA GLY A 259 14.88 5.22 0.79
C GLY A 259 13.92 5.98 -0.13
N ASN A 260 13.82 7.29 0.05
CA ASN A 260 12.90 8.15 -0.69
C ASN A 260 13.48 8.64 -2.03
N ILE A 261 12.60 8.92 -2.99
CA ILE A 261 12.92 9.80 -4.13
C ILE A 261 13.16 11.21 -3.59
N LEU A 262 14.35 11.77 -3.85
CA LEU A 262 14.71 13.14 -3.49
C LEU A 262 14.23 14.12 -4.57
N SER A 263 14.42 13.75 -5.83
CA SER A 263 13.83 14.46 -6.97
C SER A 263 13.61 13.51 -8.14
N ALA A 264 12.66 13.83 -9.00
CA ALA A 264 12.37 13.06 -10.20
C ALA A 264 11.98 13.96 -11.37
N ARG A 265 12.23 13.48 -12.59
CA ARG A 265 11.68 14.00 -13.83
C ARG A 265 11.01 12.89 -14.62
N PHE A 266 9.91 13.24 -15.27
CA PHE A 266 9.28 12.38 -16.27
C PHE A 266 9.00 13.22 -17.52
N THR A 267 9.51 12.79 -18.67
CA THR A 267 9.24 13.40 -19.96
C THR A 267 8.26 12.50 -20.69
N ASN A 268 7.02 12.98 -20.84
CA ASN A 268 5.94 12.32 -21.56
C ASN A 268 5.60 13.13 -22.81
N ARG A 269 5.76 12.52 -23.99
CA ARG A 269 5.44 13.16 -25.29
C ARG A 269 6.05 14.56 -25.43
N GLY A 270 7.33 14.70 -25.04
CA GLY A 270 8.08 15.96 -25.10
C GLY A 270 7.83 16.94 -23.93
N LYS A 271 6.78 16.74 -23.11
CA LYS A 271 6.53 17.57 -21.93
C LYS A 271 7.22 16.99 -20.70
N THR A 272 8.02 17.81 -20.02
CA THR A 272 8.77 17.38 -18.82
C THR A 272 8.08 17.84 -17.55
N TYR A 273 7.82 16.89 -16.66
CA TYR A 273 7.30 17.09 -15.31
C TYR A 273 8.46 16.90 -14.33
N THR A 274 8.65 17.86 -13.41
CA THR A 274 9.71 17.78 -12.39
C THR A 274 9.08 17.80 -11.01
N ALA A 275 9.52 16.89 -10.14
CA ALA A 275 9.11 16.82 -8.74
C ALA A 275 10.33 16.83 -7.82
N VAL A 276 10.25 17.56 -6.72
CA VAL A 276 11.28 17.63 -5.68
C VAL A 276 10.62 17.35 -4.32
N ARG A 277 11.24 16.47 -3.54
CA ARG A 277 10.79 16.16 -2.19
C ARG A 277 11.23 17.26 -1.23
N TYR A 278 10.31 17.78 -0.43
CA TYR A 278 10.58 18.78 0.59
C TYR A 278 9.99 18.37 1.94
N THR A 279 10.78 18.56 3.01
CA THR A 279 10.33 18.37 4.40
C THR A 279 10.27 19.73 5.09
N ASN A 280 9.06 20.14 5.48
CA ASN A 280 8.86 21.41 6.18
C ASN A 280 9.38 21.35 7.63
N LYS A 281 9.37 22.50 8.32
CA LYS A 281 9.80 22.60 9.73
C LYS A 281 9.04 21.68 10.71
N GLN A 282 7.82 21.27 10.36
CA GLN A 282 6.99 20.36 11.15
C GLN A 282 7.28 18.87 10.85
N GLY A 283 8.29 18.57 10.02
CA GLY A 283 8.66 17.20 9.65
C GLY A 283 7.75 16.57 8.60
N ILE A 284 6.82 17.33 8.00
CA ILE A 284 5.90 16.82 6.98
C ILE A 284 6.61 16.88 5.62
N SER A 285 6.68 15.72 4.97
CA SER A 285 7.30 15.56 3.66
C SER A 285 6.26 15.45 2.55
N ASN A 286 6.42 16.22 1.48
CA ASN A 286 5.62 16.14 0.25
C ASN A 286 6.50 16.35 -0.98
N TYR A 287 5.92 16.16 -2.18
CA TYR A 287 6.56 16.45 -3.45
C TYR A 287 5.96 17.72 -4.07
N TYR A 288 6.83 18.56 -4.62
CA TYR A 288 6.48 19.84 -5.22
C TYR A 288 7.17 19.97 -6.58
N THR A 289 6.56 20.71 -7.49
CA THR A 289 7.21 21.22 -8.70
C THR A 289 8.42 22.09 -8.34
N ALA A 290 9.29 22.37 -9.32
CA ALA A 290 10.43 23.27 -9.16
C ALA A 290 10.03 24.65 -8.58
N ASP A 291 8.86 25.15 -8.94
CA ASP A 291 8.34 26.45 -8.50
C ASP A 291 7.64 26.41 -7.14
N GLY A 292 7.51 25.23 -6.54
CA GLY A 292 6.89 25.02 -5.22
C GLY A 292 5.38 24.74 -5.26
N ASN A 293 4.77 24.51 -6.43
CA ASN A 293 3.39 24.00 -6.51
C ASN A 293 3.33 22.53 -6.10
N SER A 294 2.27 22.10 -5.43
CA SER A 294 2.14 20.71 -4.98
C SER A 294 1.96 19.74 -6.15
N MET A 295 2.64 18.58 -6.08
CA MET A 295 2.43 17.46 -7.02
C MET A 295 1.18 16.62 -6.67
N ARG A 296 0.53 16.89 -5.53
CA ARG A 296 -0.66 16.14 -5.08
C ARG A 296 -1.92 16.93 -5.37
N LYS A 297 -3.01 16.24 -5.73
CA LYS A 297 -4.35 16.83 -5.65
C LYS A 297 -4.77 17.03 -4.19
N ALA A 298 -5.48 18.12 -3.91
CA ALA A 298 -5.99 18.42 -2.57
C ALA A 298 -7.00 17.36 -2.11
N PHE A 299 -7.66 16.69 -3.07
CA PHE A 299 -8.71 15.72 -2.80
C PHE A 299 -8.51 14.39 -3.56
N ILE A 300 -8.78 13.26 -2.91
CA ILE A 300 -9.11 11.99 -3.56
C ILE A 300 -10.58 12.02 -3.94
N ARG A 301 -10.94 11.39 -5.06
CA ARG A 301 -12.31 11.41 -5.59
C ARG A 301 -13.29 10.60 -4.76
N THR A 302 -12.84 9.45 -4.25
CA THR A 302 -13.72 8.49 -3.59
C THR A 302 -13.32 8.33 -2.13
N PRO A 303 -14.23 8.61 -1.18
CA PRO A 303 -13.96 8.44 0.25
C PRO A 303 -14.01 6.99 0.74
N VAL A 304 -14.45 6.04 -0.10
CA VAL A 304 -14.68 4.64 0.27
C VAL A 304 -14.15 3.74 -0.84
N ASP A 305 -13.33 2.75 -0.49
CA ASP A 305 -12.83 1.79 -1.46
C ASP A 305 -13.95 0.80 -1.85
N PHE A 306 -14.04 0.44 -3.12
CA PHE A 306 -14.97 -0.59 -3.64
C PHE A 306 -16.46 -0.33 -3.39
N ALA A 307 -16.87 0.93 -3.22
CA ALA A 307 -18.29 1.29 -3.07
C ALA A 307 -18.95 1.60 -4.42
N ARG A 308 -20.21 1.19 -4.58
CA ARG A 308 -21.05 1.60 -5.72
C ARG A 308 -21.75 2.91 -5.42
N ILE A 309 -21.86 3.79 -6.41
CA ILE A 309 -22.69 4.99 -6.28
C ILE A 309 -24.16 4.57 -6.38
N SER A 310 -24.91 4.69 -5.29
CA SER A 310 -26.35 4.40 -5.26
C SER A 310 -27.20 5.61 -5.63
N SER A 311 -26.68 6.83 -5.42
CA SER A 311 -27.33 8.07 -5.84
C SER A 311 -26.31 9.17 -6.12
N ARG A 312 -26.50 9.93 -7.20
CA ARG A 312 -25.64 11.06 -7.58
C ARG A 312 -26.16 12.38 -7.02
N PHE A 313 -25.34 13.42 -7.10
CA PHE A 313 -25.74 14.79 -6.82
C PHE A 313 -26.85 15.22 -7.78
N SER A 314 -27.85 15.96 -7.28
CA SER A 314 -28.96 16.46 -8.11
C SER A 314 -29.55 17.73 -7.50
N SER A 315 -29.84 18.73 -8.33
CA SER A 315 -30.56 19.95 -7.94
C SER A 315 -32.06 19.74 -7.71
N GLY A 316 -32.62 18.60 -8.14
CA GLY A 316 -34.03 18.25 -7.91
C GLY A 316 -34.33 16.79 -8.25
N ARG A 317 -34.43 15.93 -7.23
CA ARG A 317 -34.90 14.54 -7.37
C ARG A 317 -36.09 14.27 -6.44
N LYS A 318 -36.99 13.36 -6.82
CA LYS A 318 -38.05 12.90 -5.92
C LYS A 318 -37.43 12.16 -4.72
N HIS A 319 -37.65 12.66 -3.51
CA HIS A 319 -37.09 12.09 -2.28
C HIS A 319 -37.80 10.77 -1.94
N PRO A 320 -37.08 9.63 -1.83
CA PRO A 320 -37.70 8.31 -1.75
C PRO A 320 -38.56 8.09 -0.49
N ILE A 321 -38.27 8.82 0.60
CA ILE A 321 -39.03 8.73 1.86
C ILE A 321 -40.14 9.78 1.94
N LEU A 322 -39.93 10.97 1.36
CA LEU A 322 -40.80 12.13 1.59
C LEU A 322 -41.73 12.43 0.41
N ASN A 323 -41.51 11.76 -0.74
CA ASN A 323 -42.25 11.93 -1.99
C ASN A 323 -42.33 13.36 -2.55
N LYS A 324 -41.40 14.25 -2.15
CA LYS A 324 -41.26 15.62 -2.65
C LYS A 324 -40.00 15.76 -3.51
N ILE A 325 -40.01 16.65 -4.51
CA ILE A 325 -38.79 17.03 -5.24
C ILE A 325 -37.87 17.78 -4.27
N ARG A 326 -36.67 17.26 -4.06
CA ARG A 326 -35.67 17.83 -3.17
C ARG A 326 -34.28 17.65 -3.77
N ALA A 327 -33.43 18.67 -3.60
CA ALA A 327 -32.04 18.57 -3.98
C ALA A 327 -31.32 17.49 -3.17
N HIS A 328 -30.52 16.68 -3.85
CA HIS A 328 -29.55 15.80 -3.25
C HIS A 328 -28.18 16.46 -3.32
N LYS A 329 -27.75 17.03 -2.19
CA LYS A 329 -26.57 17.89 -2.10
C LYS A 329 -25.24 17.11 -1.97
N GLY A 330 -25.25 15.84 -2.33
CA GLY A 330 -24.13 14.92 -2.19
C GLY A 330 -24.26 13.69 -3.08
N VAL A 331 -23.37 12.73 -2.84
CA VAL A 331 -23.31 11.43 -3.51
C VAL A 331 -23.44 10.34 -2.46
N ASP A 332 -24.28 9.36 -2.72
CA ASP A 332 -24.48 8.21 -1.84
C ASP A 332 -23.64 7.04 -2.33
N TYR A 333 -22.73 6.55 -1.48
CA TYR A 333 -21.89 5.39 -1.72
C TYR A 333 -22.42 4.21 -0.90
N ALA A 334 -23.03 3.24 -1.57
CA ALA A 334 -23.53 2.03 -0.92
C ALA A 334 -22.39 1.02 -0.72
N ALA A 335 -22.21 0.60 0.53
CA ALA A 335 -21.31 -0.48 0.93
C ALA A 335 -21.77 -1.08 2.28
N PRO A 336 -21.27 -2.25 2.69
CA PRO A 336 -21.63 -2.87 3.97
C PRO A 336 -21.34 -1.96 5.18
N ARG A 337 -22.12 -2.11 6.26
CA ARG A 337 -21.82 -1.45 7.54
C ARG A 337 -20.42 -1.84 8.00
N GLY A 338 -19.71 -0.88 8.61
CA GLY A 338 -18.33 -1.10 9.04
C GLY A 338 -17.27 -0.82 7.97
N THR A 339 -17.65 -0.63 6.71
CA THR A 339 -16.68 -0.26 5.65
C THR A 339 -15.97 1.05 6.03
N PRO A 340 -14.63 1.11 6.01
CA PRO A 340 -13.87 2.32 6.35
C PRO A 340 -14.19 3.50 5.42
N ILE A 341 -14.37 4.68 6.02
CA ILE A 341 -14.53 5.96 5.34
C ILE A 341 -13.24 6.76 5.53
N LYS A 342 -12.68 7.27 4.43
CA LYS A 342 -11.46 8.06 4.39
C LYS A 342 -11.76 9.55 4.20
N ALA A 343 -10.96 10.41 4.84
CA ALA A 343 -10.94 11.84 4.54
C ALA A 343 -10.51 12.06 3.09
N THR A 344 -11.32 12.79 2.32
CA THR A 344 -10.99 13.05 0.92
C THR A 344 -9.84 14.03 0.74
N GLY A 345 -9.53 14.88 1.72
CA GLY A 345 -8.40 15.82 1.68
C GLY A 345 -7.79 16.06 3.05
N ASP A 346 -6.59 16.67 3.07
CA ASP A 346 -5.96 17.17 4.30
C ASP A 346 -6.86 18.26 4.90
N GLY A 347 -7.06 18.30 6.22
CA GLY A 347 -7.94 19.30 6.81
C GLY A 347 -8.11 19.24 8.32
N LYS A 348 -8.96 20.13 8.84
CA LYS A 348 -9.35 20.21 10.25
C LYS A 348 -10.79 19.72 10.41
N VAL A 349 -11.01 18.82 11.37
CA VAL A 349 -12.33 18.32 11.72
C VAL A 349 -13.13 19.47 12.34
N PHE A 350 -14.09 19.98 11.58
CA PHE A 350 -15.02 21.01 12.03
C PHE A 350 -16.08 20.41 12.98
N LEU A 351 -16.53 19.20 12.68
CA LEU A 351 -17.47 18.45 13.52
C LEU A 351 -17.16 16.95 13.45
N ALA A 352 -17.18 16.28 14.60
CA ALA A 352 -17.37 14.84 14.69
C ALA A 352 -18.45 14.57 15.75
N GLY A 353 -19.68 14.28 15.32
CA GLY A 353 -20.83 14.16 16.22
C GLY A 353 -22.13 13.86 15.49
N ARG A 354 -23.28 13.96 16.18
CA ARG A 354 -24.60 13.80 15.55
C ARG A 354 -25.07 15.12 14.93
N GLN A 355 -25.58 15.07 13.69
CA GLN A 355 -26.14 16.24 13.00
C GLN A 355 -27.46 15.89 12.31
N GLY A 356 -28.57 16.00 13.04
CA GLY A 356 -29.93 15.87 12.51
C GLY A 356 -30.12 14.65 11.59
N GLY A 357 -30.63 14.91 10.38
CA GLY A 357 -30.89 13.88 9.37
C GLY A 357 -29.65 13.14 8.85
N TYR A 358 -28.45 13.71 8.98
CA TYR A 358 -27.21 13.02 8.61
C TYR A 358 -26.79 11.97 9.65
N GLY A 359 -27.39 11.95 10.84
CA GLY A 359 -26.97 11.01 11.90
C GLY A 359 -25.55 11.31 12.39
N ASN A 360 -24.75 10.27 12.65
CA ASN A 360 -23.34 10.47 12.99
C ASN A 360 -22.60 10.99 11.75
N THR A 361 -21.94 12.12 11.94
CA THR A 361 -21.41 12.95 10.86
C THR A 361 -20.03 13.44 11.21
N VAL A 362 -19.13 13.38 10.22
CA VAL A 362 -17.87 14.12 10.24
C VAL A 362 -17.95 15.25 9.22
N ILE A 363 -17.53 16.45 9.60
CA ILE A 363 -17.35 17.58 8.68
C ILE A 363 -15.89 18.00 8.75
N ILE A 364 -15.22 18.09 7.61
CA ILE A 364 -13.82 18.50 7.50
C ILE A 364 -13.75 19.81 6.72
N GLN A 365 -13.08 20.80 7.31
CA GLN A 365 -12.69 22.04 6.67
C GLN A 365 -11.31 21.87 6.04
N HIS A 366 -11.17 22.17 4.75
CA HIS A 366 -9.93 22.05 3.99
C HIS A 366 -9.51 23.45 3.51
N GLY A 367 -8.53 24.02 4.19
CA GLY A 367 -8.17 25.43 4.01
C GLY A 367 -9.37 26.35 4.24
N ASN A 368 -9.44 27.46 3.52
CA ASN A 368 -10.51 28.46 3.65
C ASN A 368 -11.68 28.22 2.70
N THR A 369 -11.46 27.45 1.63
CA THR A 369 -12.37 27.38 0.48
C THR A 369 -13.28 26.15 0.52
N TYR A 370 -12.79 25.01 1.00
CA TYR A 370 -13.46 23.74 0.79
C TYR A 370 -13.94 23.09 2.09
N ARG A 371 -15.08 22.42 2.02
CA ARG A 371 -15.61 21.63 3.13
C ARG A 371 -16.19 20.32 2.61
N THR A 372 -15.95 19.23 3.33
CA THR A 372 -16.55 17.93 3.04
C THR A 372 -17.35 17.41 4.21
N LEU A 373 -18.46 16.74 3.92
CA LEU A 373 -19.35 16.13 4.91
C LEU A 373 -19.46 14.62 4.65
N TYR A 374 -19.42 13.84 5.73
CA TYR A 374 -19.54 12.38 5.72
C TYR A 374 -20.67 11.99 6.68
N GLY A 375 -21.83 11.63 6.14
CA GLY A 375 -23.03 11.32 6.91
C GLY A 375 -23.33 9.82 7.03
N HIS A 376 -24.33 9.53 7.84
CA HIS A 376 -24.91 8.20 8.13
C HIS A 376 -23.93 7.20 8.73
N MET A 377 -22.85 7.67 9.37
CA MET A 377 -21.79 6.81 9.89
C MET A 377 -22.29 5.94 11.05
N GLN A 378 -21.72 4.74 11.24
CA GLN A 378 -22.02 3.94 12.44
C GLN A 378 -21.23 4.44 13.66
N GLY A 379 -20.04 4.99 13.42
CA GLY A 379 -19.14 5.49 14.45
C GLY A 379 -17.88 6.10 13.84
N PHE A 380 -17.10 6.76 14.69
CA PHE A 380 -15.87 7.46 14.32
C PHE A 380 -14.65 6.58 14.55
N ALA A 381 -13.60 6.79 13.76
CA ALA A 381 -12.32 6.11 14.00
C ALA A 381 -11.63 6.69 15.25
N LYS A 382 -10.71 5.91 15.85
CA LYS A 382 -9.98 6.34 17.04
C LYS A 382 -9.22 7.65 16.77
N GLY A 383 -9.37 8.61 17.68
CA GLY A 383 -8.69 9.91 17.60
C GLY A 383 -9.39 10.98 16.75
N ILE A 384 -10.48 10.63 16.07
CA ILE A 384 -11.28 11.59 15.31
C ILE A 384 -12.21 12.35 16.25
N LYS A 385 -11.96 13.66 16.38
CA LYS A 385 -12.73 14.56 17.25
C LYS A 385 -12.76 15.96 16.66
N THR A 386 -13.80 16.73 17.00
CA THR A 386 -13.91 18.14 16.67
C THR A 386 -12.63 18.90 17.07
N GLY A 387 -12.13 19.74 16.16
CA GLY A 387 -10.89 20.50 16.31
C GLY A 387 -9.61 19.76 15.92
N GLY A 388 -9.66 18.43 15.77
CA GLY A 388 -8.50 17.62 15.36
C GLY A 388 -8.12 17.84 13.88
N THR A 389 -6.90 17.45 13.52
CA THR A 389 -6.44 17.44 12.12
C THR A 389 -6.51 16.03 11.54
N VAL A 390 -6.75 15.95 10.24
CA VAL A 390 -6.78 14.69 9.48
C VAL A 390 -5.99 14.84 8.19
N LYS A 391 -5.37 13.74 7.78
CA LYS A 391 -4.69 13.64 6.49
C LYS A 391 -5.62 13.05 5.43
N GLN A 392 -5.44 13.45 4.18
CA GLN A 392 -6.04 12.82 3.02
C GLN A 392 -5.81 11.30 3.08
N GLY A 393 -6.86 10.51 2.88
CA GLY A 393 -6.83 9.06 2.95
C GLY A 393 -6.90 8.49 4.37
N GLN A 394 -6.80 9.30 5.43
CA GLN A 394 -6.94 8.84 6.80
C GLN A 394 -8.36 8.32 7.05
N VAL A 395 -8.49 7.15 7.68
CA VAL A 395 -9.79 6.61 8.09
C VAL A 395 -10.39 7.50 9.18
N ILE A 396 -11.57 8.06 8.90
CA ILE A 396 -12.29 8.97 9.80
C ILE A 396 -13.46 8.30 10.52
N GLY A 397 -13.89 7.14 10.05
CA GLY A 397 -14.91 6.32 10.68
C GLY A 397 -15.44 5.28 9.70
N TYR A 398 -16.68 4.85 9.92
CA TYR A 398 -17.19 3.64 9.26
C TYR A 398 -18.63 3.82 8.77
N ILE A 399 -18.95 3.23 7.62
CA ILE A 399 -20.29 3.25 7.04
C ILE A 399 -21.30 2.69 8.04
N GLY A 400 -22.44 3.34 8.13
CA GLY A 400 -23.57 2.93 8.97
C GLY A 400 -24.90 3.17 8.29
N THR A 401 -25.91 3.44 9.10
CA THR A 401 -27.27 3.75 8.65
C THR A 401 -27.94 4.79 9.55
N THR A 402 -27.16 5.59 10.28
CA THR A 402 -27.70 6.50 11.30
C THR A 402 -28.39 7.71 10.67
N GLY A 403 -29.33 8.32 11.40
CA GLY A 403 -30.11 9.44 10.88
C GLY A 403 -31.19 8.98 9.89
N LEU A 404 -31.51 9.83 8.90
CA LEU A 404 -32.49 9.54 7.86
C LEU A 404 -31.84 8.77 6.72
N SER A 405 -31.74 7.46 6.88
CA SER A 405 -31.14 6.55 5.90
C SER A 405 -32.01 5.31 5.70
N THR A 406 -32.18 4.88 4.46
CA THR A 406 -32.96 3.67 4.11
C THR A 406 -32.14 2.37 4.18
N GLY A 407 -30.82 2.47 4.26
CA GLY A 407 -29.93 1.32 4.28
C GLY A 407 -28.46 1.71 4.33
N PRO A 408 -27.53 0.74 4.47
CA PRO A 408 -26.11 1.03 4.63
C PRO A 408 -25.50 1.80 3.45
N HIS A 409 -25.11 3.05 3.70
CA HIS A 409 -24.38 3.88 2.74
C HIS A 409 -23.66 5.03 3.46
N LEU A 410 -22.68 5.62 2.76
CA LEU A 410 -22.13 6.94 3.09
C LEU A 410 -22.84 8.00 2.26
N HIS A 411 -23.36 9.04 2.91
CA HIS A 411 -23.72 10.29 2.22
C HIS A 411 -22.53 11.24 2.25
N TYR A 412 -22.01 11.61 1.07
CA TYR A 412 -20.84 12.44 0.92
C TYR A 412 -21.16 13.76 0.22
N GLU A 413 -20.83 14.89 0.84
CA GLU A 413 -21.01 16.21 0.24
C GLU A 413 -19.66 16.92 0.07
N PHE A 414 -19.59 17.75 -0.97
CA PHE A 414 -18.45 18.62 -1.26
C PHE A 414 -18.95 20.06 -1.44
N GLN A 415 -18.35 20.99 -0.72
CA GLN A 415 -18.68 22.41 -0.78
C GLN A 415 -17.47 23.23 -1.22
N VAL A 416 -17.72 24.20 -2.10
CA VAL A 416 -16.75 25.21 -2.54
C VAL A 416 -17.31 26.58 -2.14
N ASN A 417 -16.58 27.33 -1.31
CA ASN A 417 -17.02 28.61 -0.77
C ASN A 417 -18.44 28.54 -0.15
N GLY A 418 -18.74 27.45 0.56
CA GLY A 418 -20.03 27.21 1.20
C GLY A 418 -21.16 26.72 0.29
N VAL A 419 -20.94 26.61 -1.02
CA VAL A 419 -21.93 26.10 -1.99
C VAL A 419 -21.70 24.62 -2.24
N HIS A 420 -22.73 23.79 -2.12
CA HIS A 420 -22.65 22.36 -2.44
C HIS A 420 -22.53 22.18 -3.96
N VAL A 421 -21.59 21.35 -4.39
CA VAL A 421 -21.32 21.04 -5.80
C VAL A 421 -21.27 19.54 -6.00
N ASP A 422 -21.47 19.08 -7.24
CA ASP A 422 -21.30 17.66 -7.58
C ASP A 422 -19.84 17.22 -7.41
N PRO A 423 -19.50 16.39 -6.41
CA PRO A 423 -18.13 15.97 -6.16
C PRO A 423 -17.51 15.17 -7.32
N LEU A 424 -18.34 14.54 -8.16
CA LEU A 424 -17.88 13.72 -9.28
C LEU A 424 -17.56 14.55 -10.53
N GLY A 425 -18.20 15.73 -10.67
CA GLY A 425 -18.03 16.62 -11.81
C GLY A 425 -16.96 17.72 -11.61
N GLN A 426 -16.45 17.91 -10.39
CA GLN A 426 -15.47 18.97 -10.13
C GLN A 426 -14.07 18.64 -10.63
N LYS A 427 -13.42 19.64 -11.25
CA LYS A 427 -11.96 19.66 -11.38
C LYS A 427 -11.36 19.89 -10.00
N LEU A 428 -10.72 18.87 -9.44
CA LEU A 428 -10.13 18.95 -8.12
C LEU A 428 -8.88 19.85 -8.15
N PRO A 429 -8.75 20.81 -7.21
CA PRO A 429 -7.56 21.66 -7.13
C PRO A 429 -6.33 20.84 -6.71
N MET A 430 -5.15 21.37 -7.05
CA MET A 430 -3.91 20.91 -6.42
C MET A 430 -3.91 21.24 -4.93
N ALA A 431 -3.22 20.45 -4.14
CA ALA A 431 -2.98 20.76 -2.73
C ALA A 431 -2.18 22.05 -2.60
N ASP A 432 -2.21 22.64 -1.41
CA ASP A 432 -1.58 23.93 -1.17
C ASP A 432 -0.09 23.93 -1.61
N PRO A 433 0.37 24.98 -2.31
CA PRO A 433 1.78 25.12 -2.65
C PRO A 433 2.62 25.29 -1.37
N ILE A 434 3.94 25.32 -1.53
CA ILE A 434 4.86 25.67 -0.44
C ILE A 434 4.38 26.97 0.23
N ALA A 435 4.20 26.90 1.55
CA ALA A 435 3.83 28.06 2.34
C ALA A 435 4.85 29.19 2.13
N LYS A 436 4.39 30.44 2.04
CA LYS A 436 5.27 31.60 1.81
C LYS A 436 6.44 31.66 2.80
N SER A 437 6.20 31.30 4.06
CA SER A 437 7.21 31.23 5.13
C SER A 437 8.25 30.12 4.96
N GLU A 438 7.96 29.10 4.16
CA GLU A 438 8.86 27.97 3.88
C GLU A 438 9.59 28.14 2.53
N ARG A 439 9.23 29.14 1.71
CA ARG A 439 9.72 29.29 0.32
C ARG A 439 11.24 29.37 0.23
N THR A 440 11.89 30.17 1.09
CA THR A 440 13.36 30.30 1.10
C THR A 440 14.04 28.98 1.42
N ARG A 441 13.55 28.25 2.44
CA ARG A 441 14.09 26.95 2.83
C ARG A 441 13.84 25.89 1.76
N PHE A 442 12.68 25.93 1.11
CA PHE A 442 12.38 25.09 -0.04
C PHE A 442 13.41 25.30 -1.14
N LEU A 443 13.64 26.54 -1.58
CA LEU A 443 14.61 26.84 -2.64
C LEU A 443 16.02 26.40 -2.28
N GLN A 444 16.45 26.64 -1.03
CA GLN A 444 17.77 26.22 -0.54
C GLN A 444 17.96 24.69 -0.61
N GLN A 445 16.89 23.91 -0.42
CA GLN A 445 16.94 22.44 -0.49
C GLN A 445 16.71 21.90 -1.91
N SER A 446 15.86 22.56 -2.71
CA SER A 446 15.44 22.06 -4.02
C SER A 446 16.42 22.41 -5.15
N GLN A 447 17.04 23.59 -5.10
CA GLN A 447 17.96 24.03 -6.15
C GLN A 447 19.17 23.09 -6.33
N PRO A 448 19.86 22.62 -5.26
CA PRO A 448 20.96 21.66 -5.43
C PRO A 448 20.52 20.34 -6.06
N LEU A 449 19.32 19.85 -5.71
CA LEU A 449 18.77 18.62 -6.29
C LEU A 449 18.48 18.79 -7.79
N MET A 450 17.91 19.94 -8.17
CA MET A 450 17.66 20.26 -9.57
C MET A 450 18.95 20.43 -10.38
N ALA A 451 19.95 21.11 -9.81
CA ALA A 451 21.25 21.30 -10.43
C ALA A 451 21.95 19.95 -10.66
N ARG A 452 21.95 19.08 -9.64
CA ARG A 452 22.47 17.71 -9.79
C ARG A 452 21.77 16.95 -10.91
N MET A 453 20.45 17.01 -10.98
CA MET A 453 19.71 16.32 -12.05
C MET A 453 20.09 16.81 -13.45
N ASN A 454 20.35 18.11 -13.61
CA ASN A 454 20.86 18.65 -14.88
C ASN A 454 22.27 18.14 -15.21
N GLN A 455 23.14 18.06 -14.20
CA GLN A 455 24.51 17.57 -14.36
C GLN A 455 24.53 16.09 -14.77
N GLU A 456 23.79 15.23 -14.06
CA GLU A 456 23.70 13.80 -14.35
C GLU A 456 23.17 13.54 -15.77
N LYS A 457 22.15 14.30 -16.19
CA LYS A 457 21.62 14.25 -17.56
C LYS A 457 22.67 14.62 -18.60
N ALA A 458 23.44 15.69 -18.36
CA ALA A 458 24.49 16.12 -19.28
C ALA A 458 25.60 15.06 -19.40
N THR A 459 26.01 14.46 -18.28
CA THR A 459 26.99 13.36 -18.26
C THR A 459 26.49 12.16 -19.07
N LEU A 460 25.23 11.78 -18.90
CA LEU A 460 24.62 10.66 -19.64
C LEU A 460 24.55 10.90 -21.15
N LEU A 461 24.22 12.14 -21.57
CA LEU A 461 24.21 12.51 -22.98
C LEU A 461 25.61 12.58 -23.60
N ALA A 462 26.64 12.87 -22.79
CA ALA A 462 28.02 12.88 -23.25
C ALA A 462 28.59 11.46 -23.39
N SER A 463 28.20 10.54 -22.50
CA SER A 463 28.65 9.15 -22.57
C SER A 463 27.96 8.33 -23.66
N SER A 464 26.72 8.67 -24.04
CA SER A 464 25.99 7.98 -25.13
C SER A 464 26.38 8.41 -26.54
N LYS A 465 27.22 9.45 -26.68
CA LYS A 465 27.75 9.94 -27.96
C LYS A 465 29.14 9.38 -28.31
N ARG A 466 29.74 8.60 -27.41
CA ARG A 466 30.95 7.81 -27.69
C ARG A 466 30.53 6.40 -28.06
#